data_AF-A0A5Z7K8E2-F1
#
_entry.id   AF-A0A5Z7K8E2-F1
#
_cell.length_a   1.000
_cell.length_b   1.000
_cell.length_c   1.000
_cell.angle_alpha   90.00
_cell.angle_beta   90.00
_cell.angle_gamma   90.00
#
_symmetry.space_group_name_H-M   'P 1'
#
loop_
_entity.id
_entity.type
_entity.pdbx_description
1 polymer ?
#
loop_
_entity_poly.entity_id
_entity_poly.type
_entity_poly.pdbx_seq_one_letter_code
_entity_poly.pdbx_strand_id
1 'polypeptide(L)'
;MIIDKEYALVDATARLNTDLRDYEHEINNAAIITFGNDLIEVIVYQFSFIISIRAEGEKIKHGLLVNFGKNIARQVSSLCASAMRVYPNEKHKPSRQLFHCIN
;
A
#
# COMPACT_ATOMS: atom_id res chain seq x y z
N MET A 1 5.26 -20.04 1.90
CA MET A 1 3.80 -19.84 1.81
C MET A 1 3.52 -18.70 0.83
N ILE A 2 2.35 -18.68 0.21
CA ILE A 2 1.89 -17.51 -0.56
C ILE A 2 0.94 -16.72 0.33
N ILE A 3 1.14 -15.41 0.41
CA ILE A 3 0.25 -14.48 1.11
C ILE A 3 -0.31 -13.52 0.08
N ASP A 4 -1.65 -13.47 0.02
CA ASP A 4 -2.39 -12.47 -0.72
C ASP A 4 -2.94 -11.42 0.24
N LYS A 5 -2.77 -10.14 -0.11
CA LYS A 5 -3.30 -9.01 0.66
C LYS A 5 -3.92 -7.98 -0.25
N GLU A 6 -5.16 -7.61 0.04
CA GLU A 6 -5.88 -6.59 -0.69
C GLU A 6 -5.84 -5.26 0.09
N TYR A 7 -5.55 -4.18 -0.62
CA TYR A 7 -5.42 -2.84 -0.06
C TYR A 7 -6.31 -1.84 -0.78
N ALA A 8 -6.98 -0.97 -0.03
CA ALA A 8 -7.78 0.13 -0.55
C ALA A 8 -7.38 1.45 0.11
N LEU A 9 -7.71 2.59 -0.52
CA LEU A 9 -7.46 3.91 0.07
C LEU A 9 -8.20 4.06 1.40
N VAL A 10 -7.54 4.61 2.42
CA VAL A 10 -8.14 4.83 3.73
C VAL A 10 -9.22 5.91 3.68
N ASP A 11 -9.04 6.94 2.84
CA ASP A 11 -10.01 7.99 2.65
C ASP A 11 -11.17 7.50 1.77
N ALA A 12 -12.39 7.58 2.30
CA ALA A 12 -13.57 7.05 1.62
C ALA A 12 -13.95 7.88 0.38
N THR A 13 -13.76 9.20 0.43
CA THR A 13 -14.05 10.09 -0.70
C THR A 13 -13.06 9.86 -1.82
N ALA A 14 -11.76 9.80 -1.51
CA ALA A 14 -10.72 9.52 -2.49
C ALA A 14 -10.90 8.13 -3.12
N ARG A 15 -11.32 7.12 -2.33
CA ARG A 15 -11.62 5.77 -2.85
C ARG A 15 -12.70 5.77 -3.92
N LEU A 16 -13.70 6.66 -3.84
CA LEU A 16 -14.77 6.76 -4.84
C LEU A 16 -14.37 7.57 -6.08
N ASN A 17 -13.38 8.45 -5.96
CA ASN A 17 -13.02 9.43 -6.98
C ASN A 17 -11.65 9.20 -7.62
N THR A 18 -10.90 8.20 -7.17
CA THR A 18 -9.57 7.86 -7.68
C THR A 18 -9.61 6.49 -8.33
N ASP A 19 -9.16 6.41 -9.57
CA ASP A 19 -8.88 5.14 -10.23
C ASP A 19 -7.44 4.72 -9.91
N LEU A 20 -7.26 3.64 -9.13
CA LEU A 20 -5.91 3.20 -8.76
C LEU A 20 -5.12 2.63 -9.94
N ARG A 21 -5.76 2.30 -11.07
CA ARG A 21 -5.08 1.86 -12.29
C ARG A 21 -4.21 2.97 -12.89
N ASP A 22 -4.57 4.24 -12.65
CA ASP A 22 -3.75 5.39 -13.04
C ASP A 22 -2.39 5.42 -12.30
N TYR A 23 -2.28 4.67 -11.19
CA TYR A 23 -1.07 4.54 -10.37
C TYR A 23 -0.46 3.13 -10.43
N GLU A 24 -0.86 2.31 -11.40
CA GLU A 24 -0.44 0.91 -11.49
C GLU A 24 1.08 0.78 -11.56
N HIS A 25 1.74 1.65 -12.32
CA HIS A 25 3.19 1.66 -12.47
C HIS A 25 3.90 1.92 -11.13
N GLU A 26 3.46 2.93 -10.38
CA GLU A 26 4.01 3.33 -9.10
C GLU A 26 3.78 2.26 -8.02
N ILE A 27 2.59 1.66 -7.99
CA ILE A 27 2.25 0.57 -7.06
C ILE A 27 3.13 -0.64 -7.35
N ASN A 28 3.25 -1.04 -8.62
CA ASN A 28 4.13 -2.14 -9.04
C ASN A 28 5.58 -1.88 -8.66
N ASN A 29 6.12 -0.70 -8.99
CA ASN A 29 7.50 -0.36 -8.68
C ASN A 29 7.76 -0.33 -7.17
N ALA A 30 6.80 0.16 -6.37
CA ALA A 30 6.91 0.12 -4.91
C ALA A 30 6.94 -1.32 -4.36
N ALA A 31 6.17 -2.22 -4.96
CA ALA A 31 6.15 -3.63 -4.60
C ALA A 31 7.47 -4.30 -4.97
N ILE A 32 7.98 -4.07 -6.18
CA ILE A 32 9.27 -4.61 -6.65
C ILE A 32 10.42 -4.17 -5.73
N ILE A 33 10.50 -2.88 -5.40
CA ILE A 33 11.55 -2.36 -4.51
C ILE A 33 11.45 -2.98 -3.10
N THR A 34 10.24 -3.26 -2.62
CA THR A 34 10.04 -3.73 -1.25
C THR A 34 10.22 -5.24 -1.09
N PHE A 35 9.64 -6.02 -2.02
CA PHE A 35 9.55 -7.47 -1.90
C PHE A 35 10.57 -8.19 -2.80
N GLY A 36 11.10 -7.53 -3.83
CA GLY A 36 12.14 -8.10 -4.70
C GLY A 36 11.73 -9.48 -5.24
N ASN A 37 12.59 -10.48 -5.02
CA ASN A 37 12.37 -11.86 -5.49
C ASN A 37 11.20 -12.57 -4.80
N ASP A 38 10.70 -12.03 -3.68
CA ASP A 38 9.53 -12.56 -2.98
C ASP A 38 8.22 -12.04 -3.57
N LEU A 39 8.24 -11.03 -4.44
CA LEU A 39 7.05 -10.58 -5.16
C LEU A 39 6.63 -11.65 -6.18
N ILE A 40 5.35 -12.04 -6.15
CA ILE A 40 4.76 -12.93 -7.14
C ILE A 40 4.03 -12.09 -8.18
N GLU A 41 3.07 -11.28 -7.74
CA GLU A 41 2.30 -10.40 -8.61
C GLU A 41 1.68 -9.23 -7.84
N VAL A 42 1.29 -8.21 -8.62
CA VAL A 42 0.42 -7.11 -8.18
C VAL A 42 -0.71 -7.01 -9.20
N ILE A 43 -1.94 -7.02 -8.71
CA ILE A 43 -3.13 -6.80 -9.56
C ILE A 43 -3.80 -5.52 -9.08
N VAL A 44 -3.91 -4.53 -9.96
CA VAL A 44 -4.48 -3.22 -9.63
C VAL A 44 -5.88 -3.12 -10.22
N TYR A 45 -6.86 -2.95 -9.35
CA TYR A 45 -8.24 -2.66 -9.71
C TYR A 45 -8.53 -1.17 -9.58
N GLN A 46 -9.73 -0.76 -9.98
CA GLN A 46 -10.14 0.63 -9.89
C GLN A 46 -10.07 1.18 -8.44
N PHE A 47 -10.44 0.37 -7.44
CA PHE A 47 -10.62 0.84 -6.05
C PHE A 47 -9.72 0.15 -5.01
N SER A 48 -9.01 -0.89 -5.43
CA SER A 48 -8.10 -1.65 -4.59
C SER A 48 -6.95 -2.22 -5.41
N PHE A 49 -5.94 -2.75 -4.74
CA PHE A 49 -4.94 -3.59 -5.37
C PHE A 49 -4.65 -4.80 -4.50
N ILE A 50 -4.32 -5.92 -5.13
CA ILE A 50 -3.87 -7.15 -4.46
C ILE A 50 -2.36 -7.25 -4.65
N ILE A 51 -1.65 -7.57 -3.57
CA ILE A 51 -0.26 -8.04 -3.64
C ILE A 51 -0.22 -9.50 -3.26
N SER A 52 0.52 -10.28 -4.04
CA SER A 52 0.80 -11.68 -3.77
C SER A 52 2.30 -11.83 -3.57
N ILE A 53 2.70 -12.34 -2.40
CA ILE A 53 4.11 -12.52 -2.06
C ILE A 53 4.42 -13.90 -1.52
N ARG A 54 5.64 -14.37 -1.76
CA ARG A 54 6.21 -15.51 -1.06
C ARG A 54 6.66 -15.06 0.32
N ALA A 55 6.25 -15.79 1.35
CA ALA A 55 6.65 -15.52 2.72
C ALA A 55 7.08 -16.80 3.44
N GLU A 56 8.04 -16.66 4.36
CA GLU A 56 8.55 -17.73 5.22
C GLU A 56 7.53 -18.15 6.30
N GLY A 57 6.58 -17.28 6.66
CA GLY A 57 5.58 -17.51 7.70
C GLY A 57 4.19 -17.05 7.27
N GLU A 58 3.26 -17.08 8.22
CA GLU A 58 1.83 -16.84 7.96
C GLU A 58 1.46 -15.36 7.71
N LYS A 59 2.39 -14.43 7.98
CA LYS A 59 2.16 -12.99 7.92
C LYS A 59 3.32 -12.26 7.28
N ILE A 60 3.00 -11.16 6.59
CA ILE A 60 4.01 -10.20 6.11
C ILE A 60 4.65 -9.52 7.32
N LYS A 61 5.99 -9.50 7.39
CA LYS A 61 6.73 -8.86 8.47
C LYS A 61 6.35 -7.37 8.54
N HIS A 62 6.05 -6.86 9.74
CA HIS A 62 5.60 -5.47 9.92
C HIS A 62 6.56 -4.43 9.30
N GLY A 63 7.88 -4.63 9.46
CA GLY A 63 8.89 -3.74 8.86
C GLY A 63 8.82 -3.68 7.33
N LEU A 64 8.48 -4.80 6.65
CA LEU A 64 8.29 -4.82 5.20
C LEU A 64 7.04 -4.02 4.80
N LEU A 65 5.93 -4.18 5.53
CA LEU A 65 4.72 -3.37 5.29
C LEU A 65 4.96 -1.87 5.46
N VAL A 66 5.73 -1.49 6.49
CA VAL A 66 6.13 -0.09 6.69
C VAL A 66 6.97 0.43 5.52
N ASN A 67 7.92 -0.36 5.02
CA ASN A 67 8.75 0.02 3.88
C ASN A 67 7.94 0.10 2.58
N PHE A 68 6.99 -0.82 2.37
CA PHE A 68 6.08 -0.78 1.23
C PHE A 68 5.26 0.51 1.23
N GLY A 69 4.63 0.85 2.36
CA GLY A 69 3.88 2.09 2.51
C GLY A 69 4.73 3.34 2.22
N LYS A 70 5.98 3.37 2.67
CA LYS A 70 6.92 4.48 2.37
C LYS A 70 7.28 4.55 0.89
N ASN A 71 7.56 3.42 0.25
CA ASN A 71 7.93 3.35 -1.17
C ASN A 71 6.78 3.76 -2.08
N ILE A 72 5.55 3.35 -1.74
CA ILE A 72 4.33 3.84 -2.40
C ILE A 72 4.21 5.34 -2.20
N ALA A 73 4.23 5.83 -0.95
CA ALA A 73 3.99 7.25 -0.67
C ALA A 73 4.98 8.20 -1.34
N ARG A 74 6.22 7.74 -1.57
CA ARG A 74 7.24 8.49 -2.32
C ARG A 74 6.89 8.62 -3.81
N GLN A 75 6.24 7.61 -4.39
CA GLN A 75 5.92 7.57 -5.82
C GLN A 75 4.58 8.24 -6.12
N VAL A 76 3.57 8.05 -5.26
CA VAL A 76 2.23 8.62 -5.43
C VAL A 76 2.00 9.89 -4.60
N SER A 77 2.94 10.83 -4.66
CA SER A 77 2.93 12.03 -3.79
C SER A 77 1.66 12.89 -3.95
N SER A 78 1.10 12.98 -5.15
CA SER A 78 -0.18 13.65 -5.42
C SER A 78 -1.34 12.97 -4.68
N LEU A 79 -1.41 11.64 -4.73
CA LEU A 79 -2.42 10.85 -4.03
C LEU A 79 -2.26 10.94 -2.51
N CYS A 80 -1.02 11.03 -2.01
CA CYS A 80 -0.77 11.29 -0.61
C CYS A 80 -1.33 12.65 -0.15
N ALA A 81 -1.29 13.68 -0.99
CA ALA A 81 -1.80 15.00 -0.62
C ALA A 81 -3.32 15.02 -0.46
N SER A 82 -4.06 14.18 -1.18
CA SER A 82 -5.53 14.17 -1.20
C SER A 82 -6.17 13.05 -0.37
N ALA A 83 -5.52 11.91 -0.19
CA ALA A 83 -6.15 10.70 0.35
C ALA A 83 -5.48 10.14 1.62
N MET A 84 -4.37 10.71 2.07
CA MET A 84 -3.63 10.19 3.21
C MET A 84 -4.27 10.62 4.53
N ARG A 85 -4.57 9.64 5.39
CA ARG A 85 -5.04 9.91 6.75
C ARG A 85 -3.86 10.11 7.68
N VAL A 86 -3.93 11.18 8.47
CA VAL A 86 -2.97 11.47 9.54
C VAL A 86 -3.63 11.16 10.87
N TYR A 87 -3.00 10.30 11.66
CA TYR A 87 -3.44 9.99 13.01
C TYR A 87 -2.56 10.77 13.99
N PRO A 88 -3.11 11.77 14.70
CA PRO A 88 -2.36 12.57 15.65
C PRO A 88 -1.93 11.69 16.84
N ASN A 89 -0.76 11.99 17.38
CA ASN A 89 -0.26 11.38 18.61
C ASN A 89 0.49 12.44 19.41
N GLU A 90 0.22 12.53 20.70
CA GLU A 90 0.83 13.54 21.57
C GLU A 90 2.27 13.19 21.99
N LYS A 91 2.61 11.90 22.04
CA LYS A 91 3.92 11.39 22.53
C LYS A 91 4.90 11.05 21.40
N HIS A 92 4.39 10.77 20.21
CA HIS A 92 5.17 10.31 19.07
C HIS A 92 4.83 11.09 17.80
N LYS A 93 5.67 10.98 16.77
CA LYS A 93 5.36 11.56 15.46
C LYS A 93 4.02 11.00 14.96
N PRO A 94 3.13 11.84 14.37
CA PRO A 94 1.87 11.37 13.82
C PRO A 94 2.09 10.25 12.82
N SER A 95 1.29 9.18 12.91
CA SER A 95 1.32 8.14 11.91
C SER A 95 0.52 8.59 10.68
N ARG A 96 0.95 8.10 9.52
CA ARG A 96 0.35 8.44 8.23
C ARG A 96 0.04 7.15 7.51
N GLN A 97 -1.16 7.05 6.97
CA GLN A 97 -1.61 5.86 6.27
C GLN A 97 -2.35 6.28 5.01
N LEU A 98 -1.93 5.72 3.87
CA LEU A 98 -2.60 5.92 2.60
C LEU A 98 -3.57 4.77 2.29
N PHE A 99 -3.11 3.54 2.53
CA PHE A 99 -3.88 2.33 2.27
C PHE A 99 -4.17 1.56 3.55
N HIS A 100 -5.32 0.88 3.60
CA HIS A 100 -5.64 -0.09 4.65
C HIS A 100 -5.91 -1.45 4.00
N CYS A 101 -5.53 -2.51 4.72
CA CYS A 101 -5.74 -3.88 4.29
C CYS A 101 -7.21 -4.23 4.48
N ILE A 102 -7.86 -4.72 3.43
CA ILE A 102 -9.27 -5.12 3.46
C ILE A 102 -9.49 -6.63 3.43
N ASN A 103 -8.51 -7.40 2.94
CA ASN A 103 -8.46 -8.86 3.01
C ASN A 103 -7.01 -9.33 3.15
#